data_AF-A0A382CFE6-F1
#
_entry.id   AF-A0A382CFE6-F1
#
_cell.length_a   1.000
_cell.length_b   1.000
_cell.length_c   1.000
_cell.angle_alpha   90.00
_cell.angle_beta   90.00
_cell.angle_gamma   90.00
#
_symmetry.space_group_name_H-M   'P 1'
#
loop_
_entity.id
_entity.type
_entity.pdbx_description
1 polymer ?
#
loop_
_entity_poly.entity_id
_entity_poly.type
_entity_poly.pdbx_seq_one_letter_code
_entity_poly.pdbx_strand_id
1 'polypeptide(L)'
;MNKQQTFETPYERAGVLTLGLPTLDFGVERHIVPGGGSRAVPIESGDEISVLDREGLQIGELVFFTPDGTSDAGMIGAVSTGAAEVLKSVLEIKERSARRTAQTLKSAGFDVGRAEGVKIFADES
;
A
#
# COMPACT_ATOMS: atom_id res chain seq x y z
N MET A 1 22.72 -6.94 -10.27
CA MET A 1 22.02 -8.18 -9.88
C MET A 1 20.54 -7.92 -10.09
N ASN A 2 19.92 -8.55 -11.09
CA ASN A 2 18.47 -8.50 -11.27
C ASN A 2 17.83 -9.30 -10.13
N LYS A 3 17.34 -8.62 -9.09
CA LYS A 3 16.41 -9.25 -8.16
C LYS A 3 15.07 -9.32 -8.88
N GLN A 4 14.61 -10.54 -9.17
CA GLN A 4 13.24 -10.76 -9.63
C GLN A 4 12.32 -10.34 -8.48
N GLN A 5 11.33 -9.49 -8.76
CA GLN A 5 10.28 -9.17 -7.77
C GLN A 5 9.63 -10.49 -7.35
N THR A 6 9.84 -10.89 -6.09
CA THR A 6 9.36 -12.17 -5.57
C THR A 6 7.88 -12.07 -5.24
N PHE A 7 7.02 -12.19 -6.24
CA PHE A 7 5.61 -12.46 -5.98
C PHE A 7 5.45 -13.92 -5.53
N GLU A 8 4.52 -14.17 -4.60
CA GLU A 8 4.20 -15.53 -4.13
C GLU A 8 3.86 -16.42 -5.34
N THR A 9 4.74 -17.37 -5.64
CA THR A 9 4.45 -18.43 -6.60
C THR A 9 4.09 -19.67 -5.80
N PRO A 10 2.95 -20.34 -6.08
CA PRO A 10 2.66 -21.64 -5.49
C PRO A 10 3.84 -22.59 -5.73
N TYR A 11 4.50 -23.06 -4.67
CA TYR A 11 5.59 -24.01 -4.78
C TYR A 11 5.02 -25.42 -4.99
N GLU A 12 5.25 -25.99 -6.18
CA GLU A 12 4.91 -27.37 -6.51
C GLU A 12 6.20 -28.21 -6.62
N ARG A 13 6.28 -29.30 -5.84
CA ARG A 13 7.27 -30.36 -6.07
C ARG A 13 6.54 -31.69 -6.14
N ALA A 14 6.62 -32.35 -7.30
CA ALA A 14 6.00 -33.65 -7.56
C ALA A 14 4.48 -33.69 -7.30
N GLY A 15 3.74 -32.64 -7.65
CA GLY A 15 2.27 -32.59 -7.50
C GLY A 15 1.77 -32.37 -6.07
N VAL A 16 2.67 -32.15 -5.10
CA VAL A 16 2.30 -31.88 -3.70
C VAL A 16 2.34 -30.37 -3.44
N LEU A 17 1.16 -29.78 -3.21
CA LEU A 17 1.02 -28.42 -2.66
C LEU A 17 1.21 -28.48 -1.15
N THR A 18 2.33 -27.99 -0.63
CA THR A 18 2.54 -27.92 0.82
C THR A 18 1.97 -26.62 1.34
N LEU A 19 0.70 -26.64 1.76
CA LEU A 19 0.04 -25.51 2.41
C LEU A 19 0.66 -25.27 3.80
N GLY A 20 1.07 -24.03 4.10
CA GLY A 20 1.44 -23.61 5.46
C GLY A 20 2.94 -23.44 5.76
N LEU A 21 3.83 -23.63 4.79
CA LEU A 21 5.22 -23.16 4.91
C LEU A 21 5.28 -21.67 4.53
N PRO A 22 6.10 -20.83 5.20
CA PRO A 22 6.21 -19.43 4.82
C PRO A 22 6.75 -19.34 3.39
N THR A 23 5.92 -18.94 2.45
CA THR A 23 6.26 -18.68 1.05
C THR A 23 6.93 -17.32 0.84
N LEU A 24 7.10 -16.53 1.92
CA LEU A 24 7.72 -15.22 1.90
C LEU A 24 9.15 -15.32 2.43
N ASP A 25 10.06 -14.66 1.72
CA ASP A 25 11.46 -14.54 2.15
C ASP A 25 11.53 -13.87 3.53
N PHE A 26 12.62 -14.11 4.26
CA PHE A 26 12.85 -13.47 5.55
C PHE A 26 12.88 -11.94 5.38
N GLY A 27 12.10 -11.24 6.21
CA GLY A 27 11.95 -9.79 6.14
C GLY A 27 10.89 -9.29 5.16
N VAL A 28 10.11 -10.19 4.53
CA VAL A 28 9.00 -9.81 3.66
C VAL A 28 7.67 -9.89 4.42
N GLU A 29 6.93 -8.78 4.44
CA GLU A 29 5.58 -8.70 4.99
C GLU A 29 4.53 -8.57 3.88
N ARG A 30 3.34 -9.12 4.14
CA ARG A 30 2.18 -8.97 3.25
C ARG A 30 1.02 -8.33 3.97
N HIS A 31 0.52 -7.23 3.40
CA HIS A 31 -0.65 -6.53 3.89
C HIS A 31 -1.78 -6.56 2.87
N ILE A 32 -2.91 -7.18 3.23
CA ILE A 32 -4.14 -7.10 2.44
C ILE A 32 -4.78 -5.73 2.68
N VAL A 33 -5.10 -5.03 1.60
CA VAL A 33 -5.93 -3.82 1.59
C VAL A 33 -7.37 -4.23 1.28
N PRO A 34 -8.35 -3.95 2.17
CA PRO A 34 -9.75 -4.22 1.86
C PRO A 34 -10.24 -3.38 0.67
N GLY A 35 -11.11 -3.93 -0.17
CA GLY A 35 -11.76 -3.18 -1.26
C GLY A 35 -12.48 -1.94 -0.72
N GLY A 36 -12.26 -0.77 -1.35
CA GLY A 36 -12.79 0.51 -0.87
C GLY A 36 -12.23 0.98 0.49
N GLY A 37 -11.22 0.30 1.02
CA GLY A 37 -10.58 0.61 2.29
C GLY A 37 -9.18 1.20 2.14
N SER A 38 -8.48 1.30 3.27
CA SER A 38 -7.08 1.73 3.32
C SER A 38 -6.31 0.93 4.35
N ARG A 39 -4.98 0.90 4.19
CA ARG A 39 -4.05 0.28 5.14
C ARG A 39 -2.84 1.18 5.29
N ALA A 40 -2.53 1.57 6.52
CA ALA A 40 -1.24 2.20 6.85
C ALA A 40 -0.22 1.11 7.18
N VAL A 41 0.98 1.25 6.63
CA VAL A 41 2.11 0.34 6.84
C VAL A 41 3.33 1.21 7.17
N PRO A 42 4.04 0.97 8.29
CA PRO A 42 5.32 1.62 8.53
C PRO A 42 6.34 1.10 7.54
N ILE A 43 7.17 2.00 6.99
CA ILE A 43 8.29 1.63 6.12
C ILE A 43 9.56 2.29 6.61
N GLU A 44 10.69 1.62 6.37
CA GLU A 44 12.03 2.07 6.73
C GLU A 44 12.92 2.21 5.48
N SER A 45 14.04 2.91 5.64
CA SER A 45 15.00 3.06 4.55
C SER A 45 15.59 1.72 4.17
N GLY A 46 15.51 1.38 2.88
CA GLY A 46 15.98 0.10 2.35
C GLY A 46 14.88 -0.91 2.09
N ASP A 47 13.64 -0.61 2.51
CA ASP A 47 12.47 -1.44 2.20
C ASP A 47 12.16 -1.43 0.70
N GLU A 48 11.66 -2.57 0.22
CA GLU A 48 11.16 -2.74 -1.15
C GLU A 48 9.65 -2.94 -1.10
N ILE A 49 8.90 -2.04 -1.75
CA ILE A 49 7.44 -2.08 -1.77
C ILE A 49 6.97 -2.65 -3.11
N SER A 50 6.23 -3.74 -3.05
CA SER A 50 5.52 -4.31 -4.20
C SER A 50 4.03 -4.25 -3.97
N VAL A 51 3.28 -3.76 -4.97
CA VAL A 51 1.82 -3.71 -4.94
C VAL A 51 1.28 -4.62 -6.04
N LEU A 52 0.34 -5.49 -5.67
CA LEU A 52 -0.25 -6.47 -6.56
C LEU A 52 -1.77 -6.23 -6.64
N ASP A 53 -2.26 -5.94 -7.83
CA ASP A 53 -3.68 -6.05 -8.12
C ASP A 53 -4.02 -7.53 -8.38
N ARG A 54 -4.71 -8.15 -7.42
CA ARG A 54 -5.02 -9.59 -7.46
C ARG A 54 -6.23 -9.93 -8.31
N GLU A 55 -7.21 -9.02 -8.35
CA GLU A 55 -8.50 -9.24 -8.99
C GLU A 55 -8.64 -8.44 -10.29
N GLY A 56 -7.81 -7.41 -10.47
CA GLY A 56 -7.82 -6.54 -11.64
C GLY A 56 -8.79 -5.38 -11.49
N LEU A 57 -8.62 -4.36 -12.35
CA LEU A 57 -9.54 -3.22 -12.54
C LEU A 57 -9.77 -2.34 -11.31
N GLN A 58 -9.01 -2.54 -10.23
CA GLN A 58 -9.14 -1.74 -9.02
C GLN A 58 -8.03 -0.69 -9.00
N ILE A 59 -8.40 0.55 -9.33
CA ILE A 59 -7.50 1.70 -9.15
C ILE A 59 -7.12 1.79 -7.66
N GLY A 60 -5.82 1.90 -7.41
CA GLY A 60 -5.25 2.13 -6.09
C GLY A 60 -4.60 3.51 -5.99
N GLU A 61 -4.32 3.95 -4.77
CA GLU A 61 -3.57 5.16 -4.49
C GLU A 61 -2.56 4.89 -3.36
N LEU A 62 -1.30 5.22 -3.60
CA LEU A 62 -0.27 5.22 -2.57
C LEU A 62 -0.07 6.65 -2.07
N VAL A 63 0.04 6.78 -0.76
CA VAL A 63 0.30 8.05 -0.08
C VAL A 63 1.41 7.81 0.92
N PHE A 64 2.53 8.52 0.76
CA PHE A 64 3.64 8.46 1.70
C PHE A 64 3.60 9.69 2.61
N PHE A 65 3.83 9.48 3.90
CA PHE A 65 4.02 10.54 4.87
C PHE A 65 5.40 10.46 5.50
N THR A 66 6.11 11.58 5.50
CA THR A 66 7.39 11.74 6.18
C THR A 66 7.19 11.88 7.69
N PRO A 67 8.24 11.63 8.50
CA PRO A 67 8.16 11.78 9.96
C PRO A 67 7.81 13.19 10.46
N ASP A 68 7.97 14.22 9.63
CA ASP A 68 7.59 15.60 9.95
C ASP A 68 6.11 15.91 9.68
N GLY A 69 5.33 14.93 9.21
CA GLY A 69 3.90 15.06 8.98
C GLY A 69 3.52 15.42 7.54
N THR A 70 4.49 15.76 6.68
CA THR A 70 4.25 16.12 5.29
C THR A 70 4.13 14.88 4.40
N SER A 71 3.68 15.06 3.16
CA SER A 71 3.56 13.99 2.17
C SER A 71 4.50 14.26 1.02
N ASP A 72 5.21 13.22 0.59
CA ASP A 72 6.19 13.31 -0.49
C ASP A 72 6.25 11.97 -1.24
N ALA A 73 5.72 11.93 -2.46
CA ALA A 73 5.75 10.73 -3.30
C ALA A 73 7.17 10.31 -3.71
N GLY A 74 8.10 11.27 -3.78
CA GLY A 74 9.50 11.01 -4.16
C GLY A 74 10.23 10.10 -3.17
N MET A 75 9.80 10.06 -1.91
CA MET A 75 10.38 9.22 -0.87
C MET A 75 10.20 7.72 -1.11
N ILE A 76 9.19 7.33 -1.89
CA ILE A 76 8.99 5.94 -2.35
C ILE A 76 9.42 5.75 -3.81
N GLY A 77 10.19 6.69 -4.37
CA GLY A 77 10.68 6.64 -5.75
C GLY A 77 9.58 6.85 -6.80
N ALA A 78 8.43 7.39 -6.42
CA ALA A 78 7.29 7.63 -7.31
C ALA A 78 7.16 9.12 -7.66
N VAL A 79 6.36 9.40 -8.69
CA VAL A 79 5.96 10.76 -9.04
C VAL A 79 4.51 10.95 -8.65
N SER A 80 4.20 12.02 -7.93
CA SER A 80 2.84 12.37 -7.56
C SER A 80 1.95 12.52 -8.80
N THR A 81 0.76 11.94 -8.74
CA THR A 81 -0.28 12.06 -9.79
C THR A 81 -1.32 13.12 -9.44
N GLY A 82 -1.12 13.84 -8.32
CA GLY A 82 -2.03 14.86 -7.83
C GLY A 82 -2.26 14.76 -6.32
N ALA A 83 -3.38 15.32 -5.87
CA ALA A 83 -3.80 15.18 -4.48
C ALA A 83 -4.24 13.73 -4.17
N ALA A 84 -4.11 13.33 -2.91
CA ALA A 84 -4.54 12.03 -2.40
C ALA A 84 -6.09 11.90 -2.31
N GLU A 85 -6.76 11.89 -3.46
CA GLU A 85 -8.22 11.91 -3.58
C GLU A 85 -8.85 10.60 -3.08
N VAL A 86 -8.22 9.45 -3.35
CA VAL A 86 -8.77 8.15 -2.92
C VAL A 86 -8.70 8.04 -1.41
N LEU A 87 -7.55 8.37 -0.78
CA LEU A 87 -7.43 8.39 0.67
C LEU A 87 -8.47 9.32 1.31
N LYS A 88 -8.62 10.55 0.79
CA LYS A 88 -9.63 11.50 1.28
C LYS A 88 -11.03 10.90 1.21
N SER A 89 -11.39 10.30 0.08
CA SER A 89 -12.71 9.67 -0.10
C SER A 89 -12.96 8.53 0.89
N VAL A 90 -11.95 7.69 1.17
CA VAL A 90 -12.06 6.57 2.12
C VAL A 90 -12.26 7.09 3.54
N LEU A 91 -11.63 8.20 3.93
CA LEU A 91 -11.77 8.80 5.25
C LEU A 91 -13.11 9.51 5.46
N GLU A 92 -13.77 9.95 4.39
CA GLU A 92 -15.10 10.57 4.43
C GLU A 92 -16.24 9.57 4.60
N ILE A 93 -15.98 8.27 4.36
CA ILE A 93 -16.96 7.21 4.58
C ILE A 93 -17.43 7.25 6.04
N LYS A 94 -18.76 7.24 6.26
CA LYS A 94 -19.38 7.36 7.59
C LYS A 94 -19.31 6.06 8.41
N GLU A 95 -18.20 5.34 8.33
CA GLU A 95 -17.95 4.11 9.06
C GLU A 95 -17.01 4.31 10.26
N ARG A 96 -17.08 3.38 11.22
CA ARG A 96 -16.24 3.43 12.43
C ARG A 96 -14.74 3.27 12.09
N SER A 97 -14.43 2.41 11.13
CA SER A 97 -13.08 2.15 10.61
C SER A 97 -12.45 3.42 10.04
N ALA A 98 -13.13 4.08 9.09
CA ALA A 98 -12.70 5.32 8.46
C ALA A 98 -12.44 6.44 9.49
N ARG A 99 -13.36 6.64 10.45
CA ARG A 99 -13.17 7.63 11.53
C ARG A 99 -11.95 7.32 12.39
N ARG A 100 -11.73 6.04 12.72
CA ARG A 100 -10.56 5.63 13.51
C ARG A 100 -9.27 5.91 12.74
N THR A 101 -9.21 5.57 11.45
CA THR A 101 -8.06 5.86 10.60
C THR A 101 -7.79 7.36 10.52
N ALA A 102 -8.82 8.19 10.26
CA ALA A 102 -8.68 9.64 10.21
C ALA A 102 -8.14 10.21 11.54
N GLN A 103 -8.63 9.71 12.67
CA GLN A 103 -8.15 10.13 13.99
C GLN A 103 -6.71 9.69 14.25
N THR A 104 -6.31 8.49 13.82
CA THR A 104 -4.94 8.00 13.92
C THR A 104 -3.98 8.86 13.09
N LEU A 105 -4.32 9.15 11.83
CA LEU A 105 -3.51 10.01 10.96
C LEU A 105 -3.37 11.42 11.55
N LYS A 106 -4.48 11.99 12.04
CA LYS A 106 -4.47 13.30 12.70
C LYS A 106 -3.61 13.31 13.97
N SER A 107 -3.70 12.27 14.80
CA SER A 107 -2.92 12.16 16.04
C SER A 107 -1.43 11.95 15.76
N ALA A 108 -1.08 11.36 14.63
CA ALA A 108 0.29 11.21 14.15
C ALA A 108 0.85 12.50 13.50
N GLY A 109 0.02 13.53 13.31
CA GLY A 109 0.44 14.80 12.71
C GLY A 109 0.51 14.80 11.18
N PHE A 110 -0.06 13.80 10.51
CA PHE A 110 -0.06 13.70 9.05
C PHE A 110 -1.06 14.68 8.40
N ASP A 111 -0.58 15.55 7.52
CA ASP A 111 -1.41 16.51 6.79
C ASP A 111 -2.10 15.85 5.57
N VAL A 112 -3.20 15.15 5.84
CA VAL A 112 -4.02 14.53 4.79
C VAL A 112 -4.62 15.57 3.82
N GLY A 113 -4.81 16.81 4.26
CA GLY A 113 -5.40 17.86 3.42
C GLY A 113 -4.51 18.20 2.24
N ARG A 114 -3.20 18.22 2.46
CA ARG A 114 -2.15 18.53 1.47
C ARG A 114 -1.42 17.30 0.94
N ALA A 115 -1.90 16.09 1.27
CA ALA A 115 -1.22 14.86 0.89
C ALA A 115 -1.17 14.65 -0.63
N GLU A 116 -0.02 14.14 -1.10
CA GLU A 116 0.23 13.76 -2.48
C GLU A 116 -0.16 12.31 -2.71
N GLY A 117 -0.89 12.05 -3.79
CA GLY A 117 -1.35 10.72 -4.17
C GLY A 117 -0.62 10.21 -5.41
N VAL A 118 -0.19 8.95 -5.36
CA VAL A 118 0.33 8.21 -6.52
C VAL A 118 -0.73 7.19 -6.92
N LYS A 119 -1.46 7.47 -8.01
CA LYS A 119 -2.40 6.51 -8.58
C LYS A 119 -1.65 5.34 -9.21
N ILE A 120 -2.10 4.14 -8.88
CA ILE A 120 -1.60 2.88 -9.42
C ILE A 120 -2.77 2.11 -10.05
N PHE A 121 -2.47 1.29 -11.06
CA PHE A 121 -3.47 0.52 -11.82
C PHE A 121 -4.55 1.39 -12.51
N ALA A 122 -4.23 2.66 -12.81
CA ALA A 122 -5.16 3.60 -13.45
C ALA A 122 -5.27 3.41 -14.96
N ASP A 123 -4.22 2.88 -15.60
CA ASP A 123 -4.22 2.46 -17.00
C ASP A 123 -4.55 0.96 -17.05
N GLU A 124 -5.25 0.50 -18.11
CA GLU A 124 -5.67 -0.90 -18.27
C GLU A 124 -4.50 -1.86 -17.98
N SER A 125 -4.59 -2.55 -16.84
CA SER A 125 -3.62 -3.52 -16.33
C SER A 125 -4.26 -4.89 -16.24
#